data_AF-A0A1W6SSH4-F1
#
_entry.id   AF-A0A1W6SSH4-F1
#
_cell.length_a   1.000
_cell.length_b   1.000
_cell.length_c   1.000
_cell.angle_alpha   90.00
_cell.angle_beta   90.00
_cell.angle_gamma   90.00
#
_symmetry.space_group_name_H-M   'P 1'
#
loop_
_entity.id
_entity.type
_entity.pdbx_description
1 polymer ?
#
loop_
_entity_poly.entity_id
_entity_poly.type
_entity_poly.pdbx_seq_one_letter_code
_entity_poly.pdbx_strand_id
1 'polypeptide(L)'
;MIAAEIIESAVLEGVRLDLTAEGQLHYSGDADVIAQWLPVIRENKPGILIKLRWERKRAELLAMLNASPDRHYSILVDNASIDPVIVAVGIRGISTFELEIPRKYYDGLALLELIEKHTGGKYANT
;
A
#
# COMPACT_ATOMS: atom_id res chain seq x y z
N MET A 1 -6.74 9.96 -17.45
CA MET A 1 -7.26 9.58 -16.12
C MET A 1 -6.13 8.95 -15.34
N ILE A 2 -6.02 9.24 -14.05
CA ILE A 2 -5.06 8.54 -13.18
C ILE A 2 -5.63 7.20 -12.74
N ALA A 3 -4.78 6.27 -12.30
CA ALA A 3 -5.18 4.92 -11.91
C ALA A 3 -6.30 4.88 -10.86
N ALA A 4 -6.31 5.83 -9.92
CA ALA A 4 -7.37 5.96 -8.91
C ALA A 4 -8.74 6.22 -9.54
N GLU A 5 -8.83 7.20 -10.44
CA GLU A 5 -10.07 7.55 -11.16
C GLU A 5 -10.58 6.37 -11.99
N ILE A 6 -9.67 5.60 -12.62
CA ILE A 6 -10.05 4.42 -13.40
C ILE A 6 -10.67 3.35 -12.50
N ILE A 7 -10.06 3.09 -11.33
CA ILE A 7 -10.59 2.11 -10.38
C ILE A 7 -11.95 2.56 -9.84
N GLU A 8 -12.09 3.83 -9.46
CA GLU A 8 -13.33 4.40 -8.94
C GLU A 8 -14.45 4.34 -9.98
N SER A 9 -14.20 4.79 -11.22
CA SER A 9 -15.20 4.75 -12.30
C SER A 9 -15.59 3.32 -12.67
N ALA A 10 -14.62 2.39 -12.75
CA ALA A 10 -14.92 0.99 -13.01
C ALA A 10 -15.85 0.41 -11.94
N VAL A 11 -15.59 0.71 -10.66
CA VAL A 11 -16.43 0.25 -9.54
C VAL A 11 -17.83 0.85 -9.60
N LEU A 12 -17.96 2.13 -9.94
CA LEU A 12 -19.26 2.79 -10.11
C LEU A 12 -20.10 2.16 -11.23
N GLU A 13 -19.44 1.65 -12.27
CA GLU A 13 -20.09 0.95 -13.38
C GLU A 13 -20.26 -0.56 -13.14
N GLY A 14 -19.88 -1.06 -11.96
CA GLY A 14 -20.09 -2.46 -11.58
C GLY A 14 -18.92 -3.41 -11.89
N VAL A 15 -17.75 -2.87 -12.26
CA VAL A 15 -16.51 -3.63 -12.46
C VAL A 15 -15.58 -3.43 -11.28
N ARG A 16 -15.37 -4.50 -10.52
CA ARG A 16 -14.43 -4.48 -9.40
C ARG A 16 -13.05 -4.93 -9.85
N LEU A 17 -12.03 -4.13 -9.54
CA LEU A 17 -10.62 -4.42 -9.78
C LEU A 17 -9.93 -4.74 -8.45
N ASP A 18 -9.24 -5.88 -8.40
CA ASP A 18 -8.54 -6.36 -7.20
C ASP A 18 -7.23 -7.08 -7.59
N LEU A 19 -6.45 -7.49 -6.58
CA LEU A 19 -5.27 -8.33 -6.78
C LEU A 19 -5.55 -9.77 -6.32
N THR A 20 -5.05 -10.75 -7.08
CA THR A 20 -4.98 -12.14 -6.62
C THR A 20 -3.98 -12.29 -5.47
N ALA A 21 -3.94 -13.48 -4.85
CA ALA A 21 -2.93 -13.81 -3.83
C ALA A 21 -1.50 -13.63 -4.37
N GLU A 22 -1.29 -13.95 -5.65
CA GLU A 22 -0.02 -13.83 -6.39
C GLU A 22 0.26 -12.41 -6.90
N GLY A 23 -0.60 -11.44 -6.60
CA GLY A 23 -0.43 -10.04 -6.98
C GLY A 23 -0.68 -9.76 -8.46
N GLN A 24 -1.46 -10.60 -9.12
CA GLN A 24 -1.95 -10.37 -10.49
C GLN A 24 -3.25 -9.57 -10.46
N LEU A 25 -3.53 -8.81 -11.53
CA LEU A 25 -4.78 -8.08 -11.66
C LEU A 25 -5.94 -9.06 -11.87
N HIS A 26 -6.96 -8.96 -11.02
CA HIS A 26 -8.23 -9.66 -11.13
C HIS A 26 -9.35 -8.65 -11.33
N TYR A 27 -10.35 -9.01 -12.13
CA TYR A 27 -11.55 -8.20 -12.34
C TYR A 27 -12.79 -9.08 -12.26
N SER A 28 -13.86 -8.52 -11.70
CA SER A 28 -15.15 -9.20 -11.49
C SER A 28 -16.30 -8.22 -11.71
N GLY A 29 -17.46 -8.72 -12.15
CA GLY A 29 -18.59 -7.89 -12.57
C GLY A 29 -19.36 -8.51 -13.74
N ASP A 30 -20.23 -7.71 -14.34
CA ASP A 30 -20.96 -8.08 -15.55
C ASP A 30 -20.01 -8.25 -16.76
N ALA A 31 -20.19 -9.29 -17.57
CA ALA A 31 -19.28 -9.63 -18.64
C ALA A 31 -19.23 -8.58 -19.76
N ASP A 32 -20.38 -7.97 -20.09
CA ASP A 32 -20.48 -6.97 -21.15
C ASP A 32 -19.84 -5.65 -20.68
N VAL A 33 -20.05 -5.27 -19.42
CA VAL A 33 -19.40 -4.09 -18.83
C VAL A 33 -17.89 -4.29 -18.70
N ILE A 34 -17.44 -5.47 -18.25
CA ILE A 34 -16.00 -5.80 -18.22
C ILE A 34 -15.40 -5.65 -19.62
N ALA A 35 -16.07 -6.17 -20.66
CA ALA A 35 -15.58 -6.09 -22.04
C ALA A 35 -15.38 -4.64 -22.50
N GLN A 36 -16.25 -3.71 -22.07
CA GLN A 36 -16.11 -2.28 -22.34
C GLN A 36 -14.92 -1.64 -21.63
N TRP A 37 -14.62 -2.09 -20.41
CA TRP A 37 -13.50 -1.58 -19.61
C TRP A 37 -12.13 -2.18 -19.95
N LEU A 38 -12.08 -3.36 -20.59
CA LEU A 38 -10.84 -4.06 -20.92
C LEU A 38 -9.79 -3.20 -21.65
N PRO A 39 -10.13 -2.37 -22.67
CA PRO A 39 -9.15 -1.51 -23.33
C PRO A 39 -8.48 -0.53 -22.36
N VAL A 40 -9.28 0.19 -21.56
CA VAL A 40 -8.81 1.19 -20.59
C VAL A 40 -7.94 0.52 -19.52
N ILE A 41 -8.37 -0.64 -19.00
CA ILE A 41 -7.63 -1.41 -18.00
C ILE A 41 -6.28 -1.86 -18.56
N ARG A 42 -6.23 -2.34 -19.82
CA ARG A 42 -4.99 -2.81 -20.45
C ARG A 42 -4.00 -1.68 -20.66
N GLU A 43 -4.46 -0.55 -21.16
CA GLU A 43 -3.64 0.64 -21.40
C GLU A 43 -3.05 1.20 -20.10
N ASN A 44 -3.82 1.17 -19.00
CA ASN A 44 -3.42 1.74 -17.71
C ASN A 44 -2.95 0.68 -16.69
N LYS A 45 -2.74 -0.56 -17.13
CA LYS A 45 -2.46 -1.72 -16.26
C LYS A 45 -1.34 -1.46 -15.25
N PRO A 46 -0.17 -0.90 -15.61
CA PRO A 46 0.90 -0.68 -14.64
C PRO A 46 0.50 0.26 -13.50
N GLY A 47 -0.19 1.36 -13.82
CA GLY A 47 -0.66 2.32 -12.82
C GLY A 47 -1.72 1.72 -11.90
N ILE A 48 -2.66 0.94 -12.45
CA ILE A 48 -3.69 0.23 -11.69
C ILE A 48 -3.03 -0.76 -10.72
N LEU A 49 -2.06 -1.55 -11.19
CA LEU A 49 -1.34 -2.50 -10.35
C LEU A 49 -0.61 -1.81 -9.20
N ILE A 50 0.09 -0.70 -9.46
CA ILE A 50 0.79 0.07 -8.44
C ILE A 50 -0.21 0.58 -7.39
N LYS A 51 -1.32 1.17 -7.83
CA LYS A 51 -2.35 1.70 -6.93
C LYS A 51 -3.00 0.61 -6.08
N LEU A 52 -3.38 -0.52 -6.68
CA LEU A 52 -3.99 -1.64 -5.93
C LEU A 52 -3.01 -2.27 -4.93
N ARG A 53 -1.72 -2.39 -5.29
CA ARG A 53 -0.68 -2.88 -4.37
C ARG A 53 -0.54 -1.94 -3.18
N TRP A 54 -0.51 -0.64 -3.44
CA TRP A 54 -0.44 0.35 -2.39
C TRP A 54 -1.66 0.31 -1.45
N GLU A 55 -2.89 0.22 -1.99
CA GLU A 55 -4.08 0.11 -1.15
C GLU A 55 -4.08 -1.15 -0.29
N ARG A 56 -3.58 -2.28 -0.81
CA ARG A 56 -3.42 -3.51 -0.03
C ARG A 56 -2.45 -3.32 1.14
N LYS A 57 -1.27 -2.75 0.88
CA LYS A 57 -0.29 -2.44 1.95
C LYS A 57 -0.85 -1.48 2.98
N ARG A 58 -1.55 -0.44 2.52
CA ARG A 58 -2.22 0.53 3.39
C ARG A 58 -3.23 -0.15 4.30
N ALA A 59 -4.08 -1.03 3.78
CA ALA A 59 -5.04 -1.77 4.58
C ALA A 59 -4.34 -2.64 5.64
N GLU A 60 -3.23 -3.31 5.28
CA GLU A 60 -2.44 -4.12 6.20
C GLU A 60 -1.78 -3.28 7.31
N LEU A 61 -1.16 -2.15 6.97
CA LEU A 61 -0.59 -1.21 7.94
C LEU A 61 -1.65 -0.72 8.94
N LEU A 62 -2.83 -0.34 8.44
CA LEU A 62 -3.94 0.09 9.28
C LEU A 62 -4.44 -1.05 10.18
N ALA A 63 -4.48 -2.29 9.68
CA ALA A 63 -4.82 -3.46 10.49
C ALA A 63 -3.78 -3.71 11.59
N MET A 64 -2.48 -3.60 11.30
CA MET A 64 -1.40 -3.71 12.28
C MET A 64 -1.49 -2.64 13.38
N LEU A 65 -1.83 -1.41 13.01
CA LEU A 65 -2.09 -0.36 13.99
C LEU A 65 -3.33 -0.72 14.83
N ASN A 66 -4.45 -1.08 14.22
CA ASN A 66 -5.67 -1.40 14.96
C ASN A 66 -5.51 -2.60 15.91
N ALA A 67 -4.68 -3.58 15.57
CA ALA A 67 -4.39 -4.74 16.41
C ALA A 67 -3.55 -4.42 17.66
N SER A 68 -2.92 -3.24 17.74
CA SER A 68 -2.09 -2.84 18.88
C SER A 68 -2.34 -1.36 19.21
N PRO A 69 -3.32 -1.04 20.07
CA PRO A 69 -3.72 0.33 20.36
C PRO A 69 -2.56 1.25 20.79
N ASP A 70 -1.60 0.70 21.56
CA ASP A 70 -0.44 1.45 22.09
C ASP A 70 0.65 1.70 21.03
N ARG A 71 0.56 1.05 19.86
CA ARG A 71 1.51 1.20 18.77
C ARG A 71 1.16 2.44 17.95
N HIS A 72 2.11 3.37 17.81
CA HIS A 72 1.94 4.56 16.98
C HIS A 72 2.37 4.37 15.51
N TYR A 73 3.15 3.33 15.23
CA TYR A 73 3.77 3.09 13.91
C TYR A 73 3.63 1.65 13.46
N SER A 74 3.34 1.43 12.19
CA SER A 74 3.43 0.12 11.54
C SER A 74 4.39 0.20 10.36
N ILE A 75 5.16 -0.85 10.12
CA ILE A 75 6.11 -0.92 9.01
C ILE A 75 5.88 -2.25 8.29
N LEU A 76 5.84 -2.19 6.97
CA LEU A 76 5.73 -3.35 6.09
C LEU A 76 6.81 -3.26 5.01
N VAL A 77 7.51 -4.38 4.78
CA VAL A 77 8.54 -4.51 3.76
C VAL A 77 8.31 -5.82 3.02
N ASP A 78 7.97 -5.74 1.73
CA ASP A 78 7.66 -6.94 0.92
C ASP A 78 8.91 -7.78 0.65
N ASN A 79 9.99 -7.13 0.20
CA ASN A 79 11.22 -7.80 -0.18
C ASN A 79 12.44 -6.88 0.02
N ALA A 80 13.16 -7.11 1.12
CA ALA A 80 14.37 -6.37 1.47
C ALA A 80 15.59 -6.67 0.57
N SER A 81 15.46 -7.59 -0.40
CA SER A 81 16.56 -7.95 -1.31
C SER A 81 16.55 -7.17 -2.63
N ILE A 82 15.44 -6.49 -2.94
CA ILE A 82 15.29 -5.68 -4.17
C ILE A 82 15.79 -4.26 -3.88
N ASP A 83 16.48 -3.67 -4.86
CA ASP A 83 16.98 -2.29 -4.80
C ASP A 83 16.14 -1.39 -5.73
N PRO A 84 15.52 -0.30 -5.23
CA PRO A 84 15.45 0.12 -3.83
C PRO A 84 14.54 -0.79 -2.98
N VAL A 85 14.82 -0.84 -1.67
CA VAL A 85 13.93 -1.48 -0.71
C VAL A 85 12.74 -0.56 -0.47
N ILE A 86 11.55 -1.04 -0.81
CA ILE A 86 10.29 -0.32 -0.58
C ILE A 86 9.82 -0.58 0.84
N VAL A 87 9.79 0.47 1.65
CA VAL A 87 9.31 0.43 3.04
C VAL A 87 8.00 1.18 3.14
N ALA A 88 6.91 0.47 3.40
CA ALA A 88 5.61 1.06 3.65
C ALA A 88 5.47 1.37 5.15
N VAL A 89 5.12 2.62 5.47
CA VAL A 89 5.02 3.13 6.84
C VAL A 89 3.61 3.64 7.09
N GLY A 90 3.04 3.23 8.22
CA GLY A 90 1.79 3.78 8.76
C GLY A 90 2.05 4.50 10.06
N ILE A 91 1.49 5.70 10.21
CA ILE A 91 1.55 6.50 11.43
C ILE A 91 0.12 6.71 11.91
N ARG A 92 -0.19 6.25 13.13
CA ARG A 92 -1.52 6.34 13.71
C ARG A 92 -2.03 7.77 13.72
N GLY A 93 -3.22 7.96 13.16
CA GLY A 93 -3.91 9.25 13.14
C GLY A 93 -3.27 10.31 12.24
N ILE A 94 -2.19 9.99 11.51
CA ILE A 94 -1.49 10.95 10.64
C ILE A 94 -1.58 10.52 9.18
N SER A 95 -0.88 9.46 8.76
CA SER A 95 -0.82 9.08 7.35
C SER A 95 -0.23 7.68 7.13
N THR A 96 -0.28 7.23 5.89
CA THR A 96 0.45 6.07 5.36
C THR A 96 1.22 6.50 4.12
N PHE A 97 2.47 6.05 3.95
CA PHE A 97 3.30 6.36 2.78
C PHE A 97 4.33 5.25 2.50
N GLU A 98 4.97 5.28 1.32
CA GLU A 98 6.12 4.42 0.99
C GLU A 98 7.41 5.24 0.95
N LEU A 99 8.51 4.61 1.36
CA LEU A 99 9.87 5.12 1.25
C LEU A 99 10.67 4.18 0.34
N GLU A 100 11.44 4.77 -0.57
CA GLU A 100 12.47 4.05 -1.33
C GLU A 100 13.81 4.22 -0.61
N ILE A 101 14.36 3.12 -0.08
CA ILE A 101 15.65 3.13 0.60
C ILE A 101 16.63 2.31 -0.27
N PRO A 102 17.72 2.90 -0.79
CA PRO A 102 18.73 2.13 -1.49
C PRO A 102 19.21 0.98 -0.63
N ARG A 103 19.29 -0.23 -1.18
CA ARG A 103 19.50 -1.47 -0.42
C ARG A 103 20.73 -1.41 0.49
N LYS A 104 21.81 -0.75 0.05
CA LYS A 104 23.04 -0.57 0.84
C LYS A 104 22.86 0.26 2.12
N TYR A 105 21.77 1.01 2.24
CA TYR A 105 21.41 1.82 3.40
C TYR A 105 20.23 1.25 4.18
N TYR A 106 19.61 0.18 3.67
CA TYR A 106 18.49 -0.44 4.35
C TYR A 106 18.99 -1.33 5.49
N ASP A 107 18.67 -0.90 6.71
CA ASP A 107 18.77 -1.69 7.93
C ASP A 107 17.42 -1.57 8.67
N GLY A 108 16.67 -2.67 8.68
CA GLY A 108 15.33 -2.71 9.28
C GLY A 108 15.36 -2.48 10.80
N LEU A 109 16.42 -2.89 11.49
CA LEU A 109 16.56 -2.69 12.93
C LEU A 109 16.92 -1.22 13.22
N ALA A 110 17.89 -0.66 12.49
CA ALA A 110 18.25 0.75 12.65
C ALA A 110 17.08 1.69 12.34
N LEU A 111 16.21 1.34 11.38
CA LEU A 111 15.00 2.11 11.08
C LEU A 111 14.01 2.09 12.25
N LEU A 112 13.80 0.92 12.87
CA LEU A 112 12.95 0.80 14.06
C LEU A 112 13.52 1.63 15.22
N GLU A 113 14.82 1.51 15.49
CA GLU A 113 15.50 2.30 16.53
C GLU A 113 15.38 3.81 16.29
N LEU A 114 15.52 4.27 15.05
CA LEU A 114 15.33 5.68 14.68
C LEU A 114 13.90 6.14 14.95
N ILE A 115 12.90 5.34 14.58
CA ILE A 115 11.50 5.66 14.84
C ILE A 115 11.25 5.74 16.34
N GLU A 116 11.70 4.77 17.13
CA GLU A 116 11.55 4.77 18.59
C GLU A 116 12.27 5.96 19.24
N LYS A 117 13.51 6.27 18.84
CA LYS A 117 14.28 7.40 19.38
C LYS A 117 13.59 8.75 19.17
N HIS A 118 12.96 8.94 18.01
CA HIS A 118 12.29 10.20 17.67
C HIS A 118 10.84 10.30 18.19
N THR A 119 10.30 9.22 18.76
CA THR A 119 8.88 9.15 19.14
C THR A 119 8.67 8.78 20.61
N GLY A 120 9.55 7.97 21.20
CA GLY A 120 9.55 7.61 22.62
C GLY A 120 9.76 8.79 23.56
N GLY A 121 10.40 9.88 23.09
CA GLY A 121 10.55 11.11 23.86
C GLY A 121 9.28 11.96 24.00
N LYS A 122 8.22 11.69 23.21
CA LYS A 122 6.97 12.47 23.22
C LYS A 122 5.79 11.80 23.93
N TYR A 123 5.92 10.55 24.36
CA TYR A 123 4.86 9.82 25.08
C TYR A 123 5.31 9.23 26.42
N ALA A 124 6.53 9.51 26.88
CA ALA A 124 7.01 9.11 28.21
C ALA A 124 6.58 10.04 29.36
N ASN A 125 5.81 11.10 29.08
CA ASN A 125 5.25 12.02 30.07
C ASN A 125 3.79 12.32 29.74
N THR A 126 2.87 11.42 30.06
CA THR A 126 1.49 11.76 30.42
C THR A 126 0.96 10.73 31.40
#